data_AF-A0A6G3Z8L5-F1
#
_entry.id   AF-A0A6G3Z8L5-F1
#
_cell.length_a   1.000
_cell.length_b   1.000
_cell.length_c   1.000
_cell.angle_alpha   90.00
_cell.angle_beta   90.00
_cell.angle_gamma   90.00
#
_symmetry.space_group_name_H-M   'P 1'
#
loop_
_entity.id
_entity.type
_entity.pdbx_description
1 polymer ?
#
loop_
_entity_poly.entity_id
_entity_poly.type
_entity_poly.pdbx_seq_one_letter_code
_entity_poly.pdbx_strand_id
1 'polypeptide(L)' 'MDSLISTFQLEVLLDRETVLASGRRIILANVMDEKPNGSVRHHPQRLARVLIRWYSRTQRL' A
#
# COMPACT_ATOMS: atom_id res chain seq x y z
N MET A 1 -13.28 20.56 18.85
CA MET A 1 -12.69 19.50 19.69
C MET A 1 -12.20 18.43 18.72
N ASP A 2 -11.34 18.84 17.78
CA ASP A 2 -11.10 18.11 16.51
C ASP A 2 -9.63 18.23 16.09
N SER A 3 -8.74 18.32 17.07
CA SER A 3 -7.31 18.62 16.86
C SER A 3 -6.38 17.55 17.41
N LEU A 4 -6.90 16.38 17.80
CA LEU A 4 -6.11 15.29 18.40
C LEU A 4 -6.04 14.00 17.56
N ILE A 5 -6.53 14.00 16.31
CA ILE A 5 -6.30 12.89 15.35
C ILE A 5 -5.38 13.35 14.21
N SER A 6 -4.38 14.18 14.51
CA SER A 6 -3.32 14.56 13.56
C SER A 6 -1.97 13.92 13.92
N THR A 7 -1.96 12.90 14.76
CA THR A 7 -0.71 12.33 15.29
C THR A 7 -0.67 10.85 14.92
N PHE A 8 0.36 10.47 14.14
CA PHE A 8 0.71 9.11 13.68
C PHE A 8 0.06 8.60 12.37
N GLN A 9 0.23 9.35 11.27
CA GLN A 9 0.45 8.69 9.96
C GLN A 9 1.87 8.13 9.96
N LEU A 10 2.11 7.01 10.65
CA LEU A 10 3.40 6.35 10.63
C LEU A 10 3.59 5.72 9.25
N GLU A 11 4.60 6.20 8.53
CA GLU A 11 5.13 5.46 7.40
C GLU A 11 5.45 4.03 7.87
N VAL A 12 4.86 3.04 7.21
CA VAL A 12 5.12 1.64 7.53
C VAL A 12 6.46 1.29 6.92
N LEU A 13 7.50 1.22 7.75
CA LEU A 13 8.80 0.71 7.33
C LEU A 13 8.65 -0.76 6.92
N LEU A 14 8.95 -1.04 5.65
CA LEU A 14 8.94 -2.39 5.11
C LEU A 14 10.33 -3.01 5.23
N ASP A 15 10.48 -3.96 6.15
CA ASP A 15 11.63 -4.87 6.15
C ASP A 15 11.50 -5.85 4.98
N ARG A 16 12.23 -5.55 3.91
CA ARG A 16 12.21 -6.36 2.69
C ARG A 16 12.87 -7.72 2.90
N GLU A 17 13.92 -7.78 3.71
CA GLU A 17 14.69 -9.00 3.92
C GLU A 17 13.83 -10.04 4.64
N THR A 18 13.21 -9.64 5.75
CA THR A 18 12.31 -10.53 6.52
C THR A 18 11.15 -11.04 5.67
N VAL A 19 10.55 -10.17 4.83
CA VAL A 19 9.44 -10.59 3.96
C VAL A 19 9.89 -11.58 2.89
N LEU A 20 11.04 -11.35 2.26
CA LEU A 20 11.58 -12.25 1.24
C LEU A 20 12.02 -13.60 1.86
N ALA A 21 12.69 -13.57 3.01
CA ALA A 21 13.08 -14.77 3.76
C ALA A 21 11.87 -15.63 4.14
N SER A 22 10.71 -15.02 4.33
CA SER A 22 9.46 -15.71 4.65
C SER A 22 8.76 -16.39 3.45
N GLY A 23 9.36 -16.37 2.26
CA GLY A 23 8.80 -16.95 1.04
C GLY A 23 7.66 -16.15 0.42
N ARG A 24 7.46 -14.90 0.87
CA ARG A 24 6.42 -14.00 0.35
C ARG A 24 6.95 -13.13 -0.79
N ARG A 25 6.03 -12.69 -1.65
CA ARG A 25 6.32 -11.76 -2.75
C ARG A 25 5.95 -10.34 -2.38
N ILE A 26 6.82 -9.39 -2.71
CA ILE A 26 6.56 -7.96 -2.58
C ILE A 26 6.11 -7.42 -3.93
N ILE A 27 4.97 -6.73 -3.95
CA ILE A 27 4.46 -6.03 -5.14
C ILE A 27 4.57 -4.53 -4.87
N LEU A 28 5.50 -3.87 -5.57
CA LEU A 28 5.63 -2.43 -5.50
C LEU A 28 4.67 -1.77 -6.51
N ALA A 29 3.79 -0.90 -6.03
CA ALA A 29 2.92 -0.12 -6.88
C ALA A 29 2.60 1.23 -6.22
N ASN A 30 2.56 2.31 -7.01
CA ASN A 30 2.07 3.58 -6.53
C ASN A 30 0.53 3.55 -6.45
N VAL A 31 0.04 3.37 -5.23
CA VAL A 31 -1.38 3.34 -4.89
C VAL A 31 -1.77 4.44 -3.92
N MET A 32 -0.90 5.41 -3.67
CA MET A 32 -1.15 6.50 -2.73
C MET A 32 -1.95 7.63 -3.40
N ASP A 33 -2.82 8.26 -2.60
CA ASP A 33 -3.60 9.47 -2.86
C ASP A 33 -3.28 10.45 -1.73
N GLU A 34 -2.38 11.38 -2.03
CA GLU A 34 -1.97 12.45 -1.13
C GLU A 34 -2.89 13.65 -1.35
N LYS A 35 -3.43 14.20 -0.26
CA LYS A 35 -4.28 15.38 -0.30
C LYS A 35 -3.48 16.64 0.01
N PRO A 36 -3.93 17.81 -0.48
CA PRO A 36 -3.26 19.08 -0.20
C PRO A 36 -3.11 19.41 1.29
N ASN A 37 -3.94 18.80 2.16
CA ASN A 37 -3.88 18.95 3.61
C ASN A 37 -2.84 18.02 4.29
N GLY A 38 -2.01 17.31 3.53
CA GLY A 38 -1.00 16.39 4.04
C GLY A 38 -1.52 15.00 4.43
N SER A 39 -2.84 14.75 4.32
CA SER A 39 -3.38 13.40 4.55
C SER A 39 -3.03 12.47 3.39
N VAL A 40 -2.64 11.24 3.72
CA VAL A 40 -2.31 10.22 2.72
C VAL A 40 -3.17 8.99 2.93
N ARG A 41 -3.74 8.49 1.83
CA ARG A 41 -4.57 7.29 1.80
C ARG A 41 -4.30 6.48 0.55
N HIS A 42 -4.86 5.29 0.45
CA HIS A 42 -4.84 4.54 -0.79
C HIS A 42 -5.85 5.11 -1.80
N HIS A 43 -5.44 5.27 -3.05
CA HIS A 43 -6.34 5.53 -4.18
C HIS A 43 -7.08 4.23 -4.56
N PRO A 44 -8.41 4.15 -4.38
CA PRO A 44 -9.15 2.89 -4.51
C PRO A 44 -8.99 2.22 -5.89
N GLN A 45 -9.08 3.01 -6.97
CA GLN A 45 -9.00 2.51 -8.34
C GLN A 45 -7.59 2.04 -8.72
N ARG A 46 -6.53 2.71 -8.23
CA ARG A 46 -5.15 2.27 -8.46
C ARG A 46 -4.89 0.95 -7.74
N LEU A 47 -5.34 0.84 -6.49
CA LEU A 47 -5.23 -0.37 -5.69
C LEU A 47 -5.97 -1.55 -6.34
N ALA A 48 -7.24 -1.37 -6.72
CA ALA A 48 -8.03 -2.41 -7.38
C ALA A 48 -7.36 -2.93 -8.66
N ARG A 49 -6.79 -2.03 -9.48
CA ARG A 49 -6.07 -2.41 -10.70
C ARG A 49 -4.85 -3.29 -10.41
N VAL A 50 -4.09 -2.97 -9.37
CA VAL A 50 -2.91 -3.75 -8.96
C VAL A 50 -3.34 -5.15 -8.50
N LEU A 51 -4.37 -5.24 -7.66
CA LEU A 51 -4.89 -6.51 -7.15
C LEU A 51 -5.40 -7.42 -8.27
N ILE A 52 -6.24 -6.90 -9.16
CA ILE A 52 -6.78 -7.66 -10.31
C ILE A 52 -5.64 -8.14 -11.21
N ARG A 53 -4.69 -7.25 -11.57
CA ARG A 53 -3.56 -7.62 -12.43
C ARG A 53 -2.67 -8.69 -11.81
N TRP A 54 -2.41 -8.60 -10.51
CA TRP A 54 -1.63 -9.61 -9.80
C TRP A 54 -2.37 -10.96 -9.78
N TYR A 55 -3.63 -10.97 -9.36
CA TYR A 55 -4.43 -12.18 -9.27
C TYR A 55 -4.56 -12.89 -10.63
N SER A 56 -4.90 -12.14 -11.69
CA SER A 56 -4.99 -12.71 -13.05
C SER A 56 -3.67 -13.28 -13.57
N ARG A 57 -2.52 -12.76 -13.12
CA ARG A 57 -1.21 -13.33 -13.47
C ARG A 57 -0.91 -14.62 -12.71
N THR A 58 -1.32 -14.72 -11.44
CA THR A 58 -1.15 -15.95 -10.65
C THR A 58 -2.08 -17.08 -11.10
N GLN A 59 -3.24 -16.76 -11.68
CA GLN A 59 -4.20 -17.75 -12.21
C GLN A 59 -3.83 -18.31 -13.59
N ARG A 60 -2.80 -17.75 -14.26
CA ARG A 60 -2.30 -18.24 -15.56
C ARG A 60 -1.14 -19.24 -15.42
N LEU A 61 -0.92 -19.75 -14.21
CA LEU A 61 0.06 -20.80 -13.90
C LEU A 61 -0.64 -22.15 -13.82
#